data_AF-A0A837CNJ9-F1
#
_entry.id   AF-A0A837CNJ9-F1
#
_cell.length_a   1.000
_cell.length_b   1.000
_cell.length_c   1.000
_cell.angle_alpha   90.00
_cell.angle_beta   90.00
_cell.angle_gamma   90.00
#
_symmetry.space_group_name_H-M   'P 1'
#
loop_
_entity.id
_entity.type
_entity.pdbx_description
1 polymer ?
#
loop_
_entity_poly.entity_id
_entity_poly.type
_entity_poly.pdbx_seq_one_letter_code
_entity_poly.pdbx_strand_id
1 'polypeptide(L)' 'MTIRTRKFLGAILLLVLATVWALLGMAAAQMPWIAESGWRQAIYYVVVGMGWVLPAMPIVSWMQRPDRAKPT' A
#
# COMPACT_ATOMS: atom_id res chain seq x y z
N MET A 1 -18.48 13.96 -6.01
CA MET A 1 -17.47 14.35 -5.00
C MET A 1 -16.46 15.26 -5.68
N THR A 2 -16.12 16.40 -5.07
CA THR A 2 -15.06 17.27 -5.60
C THR A 2 -13.72 16.55 -5.50
N ILE A 3 -12.82 16.79 -6.46
CA ILE A 3 -11.50 16.16 -6.54
C ILE A 3 -10.66 16.26 -5.25
N ARG A 4 -10.89 17.31 -4.45
CA ARG A 4 -10.21 17.53 -3.15
C ARG A 4 -10.60 16.49 -2.10
N THR A 5 -11.88 16.14 -1.99
CA THR A 5 -12.36 15.12 -1.04
C THR A 5 -11.88 13.73 -1.43
N ARG A 6 -11.83 13.42 -2.74
CA ARG A 6 -11.30 12.16 -3.26
C ARG A 6 -9.80 11.99 -2.97
N LYS A 7 -9.02 13.08 -3.06
CA LYS A 7 -7.62 13.12 -2.64
C LYS A 7 -7.43 12.93 -1.13
N PHE A 8 -8.27 13.57 -0.32
CA PHE A 8 -8.18 13.44 1.14
C PHE A 8 -8.50 12.01 1.61
N LEU A 9 -9.61 11.42 1.14
CA LEU A 9 -9.93 10.02 1.46
C LEU A 9 -8.90 9.05 0.89
N GLY A 10 -8.40 9.28 -0.33
CA GLY A 10 -7.36 8.46 -0.94
C GLY A 10 -6.08 8.44 -0.10
N ALA A 11 -5.66 9.58 0.43
CA ALA A 11 -4.50 9.66 1.33
C ALA A 11 -4.72 8.89 2.64
N ILE A 12 -5.90 9.00 3.26
CA ILE A 12 -6.23 8.24 4.47
C ILE A 12 -6.24 6.74 4.19
N LEU A 13 -6.88 6.30 3.10
CA LEU A 13 -6.90 4.90 2.68
C LEU A 13 -5.49 4.36 2.44
N LEU A 14 -4.62 5.13 1.81
CA LEU A 14 -3.22 4.76 1.60
C LEU A 14 -2.46 4.63 2.93
N LEU A 15 -2.67 5.56 3.88
CA LEU A 15 -2.04 5.48 5.19
C LEU A 15 -2.50 4.25 5.96
N VAL A 16 -3.80 3.99 6.02
CA VAL A 16 -4.37 2.80 6.68
C VAL A 16 -3.81 1.53 6.02
N LEU A 17 -3.79 1.48 4.69
CA LEU A 17 -3.24 0.35 3.96
C LEU A 17 -1.76 0.14 4.25
N ALA A 18 -0.95 1.20 4.24
CA ALA A 18 0.46 1.14 4.56
C ALA A 18 0.70 0.66 6.00
N THR A 19 -0.08 1.16 6.97
CA THR A 19 0.01 0.73 8.37
C THR A 19 -0.33 -0.75 8.52
N VAL A 20 -1.46 -1.20 7.98
CA VAL A 20 -1.88 -2.61 8.05
C VAL A 20 -0.85 -3.50 7.36
N TRP A 21 -0.34 -3.09 6.20
CA TRP A 21 0.67 -3.86 5.46
C TRP A 21 1.99 -3.97 6.21
N ALA A 22 2.47 -2.87 6.82
CA ALA A 22 3.69 -2.88 7.61
C ALA A 22 3.56 -3.80 8.84
N LEU A 23 2.41 -3.77 9.52
CA LEU A 23 2.13 -4.65 10.66
C LEU A 23 2.06 -6.12 10.23
N LEU A 24 1.37 -6.43 9.13
CA LEU A 24 1.32 -7.78 8.58
C LEU A 24 2.70 -8.28 8.15
N GLY A 25 3.50 -7.43 7.50
CA GLY A 25 4.87 -7.74 7.13
C GLY A 25 5.77 -8.03 8.33
N MET A 26 5.65 -7.23 9.40
CA MET A 26 6.36 -7.48 10.67
C MET A 26 5.90 -8.78 11.33
N ALA A 27 4.59 -9.05 11.36
CA ALA A 27 4.04 -10.26 11.96
C ALA A 27 4.51 -11.52 11.22
N ALA A 28 4.51 -11.49 9.88
CA ALA A 28 4.96 -12.62 9.08
C ALA A 28 6.49 -12.76 9.06
N ALA A 29 7.26 -11.67 9.18
CA ALA A 29 8.72 -11.75 9.35
C ALA A 29 9.15 -12.49 10.64
N GLN A 30 8.30 -12.48 11.67
CA GLN A 30 8.54 -13.21 12.93
C GLN A 30 8.26 -14.72 12.82
N MET A 31 7.77 -15.22 11.69
CA MET A 31 7.59 -16.67 11.53
C MET A 31 8.94 -17.40 11.61
N PRO A 32 9.04 -18.53 12.34
CA PRO A 32 10.30 -19.26 12.55
C PRO A 32 11.02 -19.59 11.24
N TRP A 33 10.26 -19.97 10.21
CA TRP A 33 10.78 -20.27 8.87
C TRP A 33 11.60 -19.11 8.28
N ILE A 34 11.19 -17.86 8.51
CA ILE A 34 11.82 -16.67 7.94
C ILE A 34 12.93 -16.15 8.87
N ALA A 35 12.67 -16.15 10.17
CA ALA A 35 13.59 -15.65 11.20
C ALA A 35 14.85 -16.52 11.39
N GLU A 36 14.78 -17.82 11.06
CA GLU A 36 15.93 -18.73 11.18
C GLU A 36 17.09 -18.44 10.23
N SER A 37 16.89 -17.63 9.17
CA SER A 37 18.00 -17.22 8.32
C SER A 37 17.90 -15.76 7.90
N GLY A 38 18.96 -15.00 8.13
CA GLY A 38 19.05 -13.60 7.71
C GLY A 38 18.85 -13.40 6.21
N TRP A 39 19.24 -14.38 5.36
CA TRP A 39 19.04 -14.30 3.91
C TRP A 39 17.55 -14.42 3.51
N ARG A 40 16.80 -15.37 4.09
CA ARG A 40 15.34 -15.47 3.89
C ARG A 40 14.65 -14.20 4.37
N GLN A 41 15.06 -13.65 5.51
CA GLN A 41 14.53 -12.42 6.05
C GLN A 41 14.79 -11.21 5.13
N ALA A 42 16.00 -11.09 4.55
CA ALA A 42 16.32 -10.02 3.61
C ALA A 42 15.45 -10.11 2.33
N ILE A 43 15.38 -11.29 1.71
CA ILE A 43 14.53 -11.51 0.52
C ILE A 43 13.07 -11.22 0.86
N TYR A 44 12.59 -11.70 2.01
CA TYR A 44 11.22 -11.49 2.45
C TYR A 44 10.89 -9.99 2.58
N TYR A 45 11.75 -9.20 3.22
CA TYR A 45 11.54 -7.76 3.32
C TYR A 45 11.52 -7.05 1.96
N VAL A 46 12.37 -7.47 1.01
CA VAL A 46 12.33 -6.93 -0.36
C VAL A 46 10.99 -7.26 -1.02
N VAL A 47 10.54 -8.51 -0.95
CA VAL A 47 9.28 -8.94 -1.57
C VAL A 47 8.08 -8.26 -0.92
N VAL A 48 8.02 -8.17 0.41
CA VAL A 48 6.95 -7.47 1.14
C VAL A 48 6.96 -5.97 0.85
N GLY A 49 8.17 -5.38 0.81
CA GLY A 49 8.39 -3.97 0.50
C GLY A 49 8.14 -3.61 -0.96
N MET A 50 8.11 -4.57 -1.87
CA MET A 50 7.63 -4.37 -3.24
C MET A 50 6.15 -4.74 -3.38
N GLY A 51 5.68 -5.71 -2.60
CA GLY A 51 4.33 -6.27 -2.68
C GLY A 51 3.22 -5.29 -2.31
N TRP A 52 3.48 -4.30 -1.45
CA TRP A 52 2.48 -3.29 -1.07
C TRP A 52 2.02 -2.39 -2.22
N VAL A 53 2.79 -2.34 -3.32
CA VAL A 53 2.43 -1.53 -4.49
C VAL A 53 1.16 -2.07 -5.15
N LEU A 54 0.98 -3.39 -5.20
CA LEU A 54 -0.21 -4.02 -5.78
C LEU A 54 -1.53 -3.51 -5.17
N PRO A 55 -1.70 -3.51 -3.84
CA PRO A 55 -2.89 -2.92 -3.22
C PRO A 55 -2.93 -1.38 -3.28
N ALA A 56 -1.79 -0.69 -3.37
CA ALA A 56 -1.76 0.77 -3.47
C ALA A 56 -2.21 1.30 -4.85
N MET A 57 -1.91 0.57 -5.93
CA MET A 57 -2.25 0.95 -7.32
C MET A 57 -3.74 1.31 -7.53
N PRO A 58 -4.73 0.48 -7.15
CA PRO A 58 -6.14 0.82 -7.34
C PRO A 58 -6.54 2.09 -6.57
N ILE A 59 -6.04 2.28 -5.35
CA ILE A 59 -6.33 3.45 -4.51
C ILE A 59 -5.79 4.73 -5.16
N VAL A 60 -4.53 4.69 -5.62
CA VAL A 60 -3.89 5.83 -6.29
C VAL A 60 -4.58 6.14 -7.62
N SER A 61 -4.92 5.12 -8.42
CA SER A 61 -5.60 5.31 -9.70
C SER A 61 -6.97 5.97 -9.54
N TRP A 62 -7.71 5.59 -8.50
CA TRP A 62 -8.98 6.21 -8.14
C TRP A 62 -8.79 7.65 -7.68
N MET A 63 -7.76 7.91 -6.88
CA MET A 63 -7.42 9.24 -6.38
C MET A 63 -7.03 10.20 -7.50
N GLN A 64 -6.26 9.73 -8.48
CA GLN A 64 -5.78 10.52 -9.62
C GLN A 64 -6.81 10.68 -10.73
N ARG A 65 -7.92 9.93 -10.69
CA ARG A 65 -8.95 9.99 -11.73
C ARG A 65 -9.42 11.44 -11.94
N PRO A 66 -9.26 12.02 -13.14
CA PRO A 66 -9.70 13.38 -13.41
C PRO A 66 -11.23 13.47 -13.30
N ASP A 67 -11.76 14.57 -12.74
CA ASP A 67 -13.19 14.86 -12.87
C ASP A 67 -13.49 15.14 -14.35
N ARG A 68 -14.58 14.59 -14.88
CA ARG A 68 -14.99 14.81 -16.28
C ARG A 68 -14.99 16.30 -16.56
N ALA A 69 -14.20 16.73 -17.55
CA ALA A 69 -14.21 18.10 -18.02
C ALA A 69 -15.66 18.51 -18.30
N LYS A 70 -16.11 19.60 -17.68
CA LYS A 70 -17.38 20.23 -18.08
C LYS A 70 -17.21 20.60 -19.56
N PRO A 71 -18.11 20.16 -20.46
CA PRO A 71 -18.20 20.79 -21.76
C PRO A 71 -18.64 22.23 -21.51
N THR A 72 -17.75 23.16 -21.86
CA THR A 72 -17.94 24.61 -22.10
C THR A 72 -19.05 25.32 -21.33
#